data_AF-A0A5A7N7M9-F1
#
_entry.id   AF-A0A5A7N7M9-F1
#
_cell.length_a   1.000
_cell.length_b   1.000
_cell.length_c   1.000
_cell.angle_alpha   90.00
_cell.angle_beta   90.00
_cell.angle_gamma   90.00
#
_symmetry.space_group_name_H-M   'P 1'
#
loop_
_entity.id
_entity.type
_entity.pdbx_description
1 polymer ?
#
loop_
_entity_poly.entity_id
_entity_poly.type
_entity_poly.pdbx_seq_one_letter_code
_entity_poly.pdbx_strand_id
1 'polypeptide(L)' 'MGKATGKDAAAGKATLVSLWGEDAAREKAEILTDQALSYLKEFGSKAELLREVAQFAIHRRR' A
#
# COMPACT_ATOMS: atom_id res chain seq x y z
N MET A 1 -4.73 4.94 13.77
CA MET A 1 -3.77 4.17 14.59
C MET A 1 -4.27 3.94 16.01
N GLY A 2 -4.89 2.77 16.25
CA GLY A 2 -5.29 2.30 17.59
C GLY A 2 -4.25 1.41 18.28
N LYS A 3 -2.99 1.44 17.82
CA LYS A 3 -1.85 0.66 18.36
C LYS A 3 -0.59 1.52 18.38
N ALA A 4 0.35 1.20 19.26
CA ALA A 4 1.64 1.87 19.34
C ALA A 4 2.39 1.79 18.00
N THR A 5 2.77 2.96 17.47
CA THR A 5 3.57 3.14 16.25
C THR A 5 5.07 3.08 16.58
N GLY A 6 5.94 2.94 15.57
CA GLY A 6 7.40 2.98 15.76
C GLY A 6 8.06 1.72 16.37
N LYS A 7 7.26 0.68 16.66
CA LYS A 7 7.77 -0.59 17.20
C LYS A 7 8.74 -1.32 16.26
N ASP A 8 8.61 -1.14 14.96
CA ASP A 8 9.43 -1.85 13.98
C ASP A 8 10.87 -1.33 13.93
N ALA A 9 11.08 -0.01 14.07
CA ALA A 9 12.41 0.59 14.18
C ALA A 9 13.11 0.17 15.48
N ALA A 10 12.38 0.18 16.60
CA ALA A 10 12.90 -0.26 17.89
C ALA A 10 13.25 -1.76 17.94
N ALA A 11 12.64 -2.58 17.09
CA ALA A 11 12.90 -4.00 16.97
C ALA A 11 13.93 -4.36 15.88
N GLY A 12 14.55 -3.37 15.22
CA GLY A 12 15.52 -3.60 14.14
C GLY A 12 14.94 -4.31 12.92
N LYS A 13 13.62 -4.25 12.69
CA LYS A 13 12.97 -4.95 11.58
C LYS A 13 13.19 -4.20 10.28
N ALA A 14 13.64 -4.92 9.26
CA ALA A 14 13.66 -4.44 7.89
C ALA A 14 12.22 -4.32 7.35
N THR A 15 11.66 -3.12 7.46
CA THR A 15 10.42 -2.71 6.80
C THR A 15 10.74 -2.09 5.43
N LEU A 16 9.77 -2.07 4.52
CA LEU A 16 9.94 -1.45 3.19
C LEU A 16 10.39 0.02 3.31
N VAL A 17 9.83 0.76 4.27
CA VAL A 17 10.23 2.15 4.56
C VAL A 17 11.66 2.24 5.07
N SER A 18 12.10 1.32 5.95
CA SER A 18 13.51 1.32 6.40
C SER A 18 14.50 0.91 5.31
N LEU A 19 14.06 0.12 4.32
CA LEU A 19 14.91 -0.36 3.23
C LEU A 19 15.03 0.66 2.09
N TRP A 20 13.96 1.39 1.78
CA TRP A 20 13.90 2.26 0.61
C TRP A 20 13.78 3.76 0.96
N GLY A 21 13.47 4.10 2.21
CA GLY A 21 13.04 5.44 2.59
C GLY A 21 11.55 5.66 2.34
N GLU A 22 10.97 6.69 2.97
CA GLU A 22 9.52 6.95 2.92
C GLU A 22 9.03 7.25 1.50
N ASP A 23 9.73 8.12 0.78
CA ASP A 23 9.30 8.56 -0.55
C ASP A 23 9.36 7.43 -1.57
N ALA A 24 10.46 6.67 -1.61
CA ALA A 24 10.58 5.54 -2.52
C ALA A 24 9.62 4.39 -2.13
N ALA A 25 9.35 4.18 -0.84
CA ALA A 25 8.34 3.23 -0.41
C ALA A 25 6.93 3.65 -0.85
N ARG A 26 6.62 4.95 -0.85
CA ARG A 26 5.36 5.51 -1.37
C ARG A 26 5.26 5.32 -2.89
N GLU A 27 6.31 5.66 -3.64
CA GLU A 27 6.35 5.43 -5.10
C GLU A 27 6.16 3.95 -5.45
N LYS A 28 6.82 3.04 -4.72
CA LYS A 28 6.63 1.61 -4.91
C LYS A 28 5.21 1.15 -4.60
N ALA A 29 4.56 1.73 -3.59
CA ALA A 29 3.16 1.42 -3.29
C ALA A 29 2.23 1.83 -4.44
N GLU A 30 2.45 3.00 -5.05
CA GLU A 30 1.68 3.45 -6.23
C GLU A 30 1.87 2.49 -7.41
N ILE A 31 3.12 2.13 -7.74
CA ILE A 31 3.42 1.20 -8.84
C ILE A 31 2.73 -0.16 -8.64
N LEU A 32 2.77 -0.69 -7.42
CA LEU A 32 2.13 -1.97 -7.09
C LEU A 32 0.60 -1.89 -7.16
N THR A 33 0.01 -0.76 -6.76
CA THR A 33 -1.43 -0.51 -6.89
C THR A 33 -1.84 -0.46 -8.36
N ASP A 34 -1.11 0.27 -9.20
CA ASP A 34 -1.38 0.35 -10.64
C ASP A 34 -1.31 -1.02 -11.31
N GLN A 35 -0.33 -1.85 -10.93
CA GLN A 35 -0.24 -3.23 -11.38
C GLN A 35 -1.46 -4.06 -10.95
N ALA A 36 -1.88 -3.96 -9.69
CA ALA A 36 -3.08 -4.65 -9.20
C ALA A 36 -4.34 -4.21 -9.96
N LEU A 37 -4.52 -2.91 -10.20
CA LEU A 37 -5.64 -2.37 -10.97
C LEU A 37 -5.62 -2.86 -12.42
N SER A 38 -4.44 -3.06 -13.00
CA SER A 38 -4.30 -3.59 -14.36
C SER A 38 -4.85 -5.01 -14.49
N TYR A 39 -4.61 -5.88 -13.50
CA TYR A 39 -5.15 -7.24 -13.47
C TYR A 39 -6.67 -7.26 -13.28
N LEU A 40 -7.23 -6.22 -12.65
CA LEU A 40 -8.67 -6.09 -12.46
C LEU A 40 -9.42 -5.63 -13.73
N LYS A 41 -8.73 -5.23 -14.81
CA LYS A 41 -9.37 -4.75 -16.04
C LYS A 41 -10.25 -5.82 -16.69
N GLU A 42 -9.82 -7.07 -16.68
CA GLU A 42 -10.53 -8.20 -17.30
C GLU A 42 -11.90 -8.49 -16.67
N PHE A 43 -12.10 -8.06 -15.42
CA PHE A 43 -13.34 -8.25 -14.68
C PHE A 43 -14.36 -7.12 -14.87
N GLY A 44 -14.00 -6.06 -15.62
CA GLY A 44 -14.90 -4.95 -15.93
C GLY A 44 -15.51 -4.31 -14.67
N SER A 45 -16.81 -4.01 -14.71
CA SER A 45 -17.53 -3.37 -13.60
C SER A 45 -17.61 -4.21 -12.32
N LYS A 46 -17.48 -5.54 -12.40
CA LYS A 46 -17.57 -6.43 -11.23
C LYS A 46 -16.43 -6.22 -10.24
N ALA A 47 -15.29 -5.70 -10.70
CA ALA A 47 -14.12 -5.46 -9.87
C ALA A 47 -14.06 -4.05 -9.26
N GLU A 48 -15.10 -3.23 -9.40
CA GLU A 48 -15.04 -1.82 -8.96
C GLU A 48 -14.72 -1.69 -7.46
N LEU A 49 -15.39 -2.49 -6.62
CA LEU A 49 -15.10 -2.52 -5.18
C LEU A 49 -13.65 -2.91 -4.88
N LEU A 50 -13.05 -3.81 -5.66
CA LEU A 50 -11.64 -4.20 -5.47
C LEU A 50 -10.69 -3.05 -5.87
N ARG A 51 -11.04 -2.27 -6.90
CA ARG A 51 -10.27 -1.08 -7.28
C ARG A 51 -10.32 -0.02 -6.18
N GLU A 52 -11.50 0.22 -5.62
CA GLU A 52 -11.68 1.13 -4.48
C GLU A 52 -10.87 0.68 -3.25
N VAL A 53 -10.87 -0.62 -2.95
CA VAL A 53 -10.09 -1.17 -1.82
C VAL A 53 -8.58 -0.98 -2.03
N ALA A 54 -8.08 -1.20 -3.25
CA ALA A 54 -6.66 -0.99 -3.57
C ALA A 54 -6.25 0.47 -3.36
N GLN A 55 -7.05 1.40 -3.88
CA GLN A 55 -6.84 2.84 -3.69
C GLN A 55 -6.94 3.27 -2.21
N PHE A 56 -7.94 2.74 -1.50
CA PHE A 56 -8.09 2.98 -0.06
C PHE A 56 -6.88 2.48 0.73
N ALA A 57 -6.34 1.31 0.40
CA ALA A 57 -5.23 0.71 1.14
C ALA A 57 -3.98 1.60 1.18
N ILE A 58 -3.69 2.33 0.10
CA ILE A 58 -2.53 3.22 -0.02
C ILE A 58 -2.78 4.66 0.45
N HIS A 59 -4.02 5.15 0.38
CA HIS A 59 -4.35 6.54 0.74
C HIS A 59 -5.00 6.69 2.13
N ARG A 60 -5.40 5.60 2.79
CA ARG A 60 -6.04 5.67 4.11
C ARG A 60 -5.16 6.37 5.14
N ARG A 61 -5.75 7.30 5.89
CA ARG A 61 -5.04 8.07 6.91
C ARG A 61 -4.98 7.40 8.29
N ARG A 62 -5.71 6.30 8.57
CA ARG A 62 -5.85 5.76 9.94
C ARG A 62 -6.07 4.26 10.06
#